data_AF-A0A1F2JMU2-F1
#
_entry.id   AF-A0A1F2JMU2-F1
#
_cell.length_a   1.000
_cell.length_b   1.000
_cell.length_c   1.000
_cell.angle_alpha   90.00
_cell.angle_beta   90.00
_cell.angle_gamma   90.00
#
_symmetry.space_group_name_H-M   'P 1'
#
loop_
_entity.id
_entity.type
_entity.pdbx_description
1 polymer ?
#
loop_
_entity_poly.entity_id
_entity_poly.type
_entity_poly.pdbx_seq_one_letter_code
_entity_poly.pdbx_strand_id
1 'polypeptide(L)'
;MLKKINLVIVLCLVLLSYTFAQGQSLSSGFVSLVIKLKGNTNVKELDLSIPFMSNPFQQDKPLPFTQVNDSTWMASAYSFGSSSVYLRLNGQYLAFLLVPKQVGTLTVAMSNDGNSSLHYQGPFKQVFDNSAKQEKLLMGLFSYPADKKNEKIPFKSANDFIIYQLGKVEEMTKKLIPDSTSGFLREYYTKIVEGFRIPSFLLNYADIYEHNKKAGLDSTQFPLVPKRDISFYKEILSPRYQDTLSLFSAAYAAIQAAILQDSLLHLPDITEVGPMAFREQLQHRLGPKNE
;
A
#
# COMPACT_ATOMS: atom_id res chain seq x y z
N MET A 1 -3.46 -29.26 -37.87
CA MET A 1 -2.79 -29.43 -36.56
C MET A 1 -1.80 -28.32 -36.23
N LEU A 2 -0.93 -27.88 -37.15
CA LEU A 2 0.05 -26.80 -36.92
C LEU A 2 -0.52 -25.51 -36.30
N LYS A 3 -1.69 -25.02 -36.75
CA LYS A 3 -2.32 -23.81 -36.19
C LYS A 3 -2.73 -23.93 -34.72
N LYS A 4 -3.14 -25.12 -34.27
CA LYS A 4 -3.51 -25.37 -32.87
C LYS A 4 -2.26 -25.46 -31.98
N ILE A 5 -1.18 -26.04 -32.50
CA ILE A 5 0.11 -26.13 -31.81
C ILE A 5 0.72 -24.73 -31.61
N ASN A 6 0.68 -23.87 -32.64
CA ASN A 6 1.16 -22.49 -32.53
C ASN A 6 0.34 -21.66 -31.53
N LEU A 7 -0.99 -21.85 -31.46
CA LEU A 7 -1.83 -21.17 -30.48
C LEU A 7 -1.51 -21.61 -29.04
N VAL A 8 -1.29 -22.91 -28.82
CA VAL A 8 -0.91 -23.44 -27.50
C VAL A 8 0.48 -22.94 -27.09
N ILE A 9 1.44 -22.87 -28.02
CA ILE A 9 2.79 -22.33 -27.73
C ILE A 9 2.70 -20.85 -27.38
N VAL A 10 1.95 -20.04 -28.13
CA VAL A 10 1.74 -18.62 -27.82
C VAL A 10 1.04 -18.46 -26.47
N LEU A 11 0.01 -19.26 -26.18
CA LEU A 11 -0.69 -19.25 -24.89
C LEU A 11 0.25 -19.63 -23.73
N CYS A 12 1.07 -20.67 -23.89
CA CYS A 12 2.07 -21.06 -22.89
C CYS A 12 3.13 -19.98 -22.69
N LEU A 13 3.61 -19.32 -23.74
CA LEU A 13 4.57 -18.21 -23.63
C LEU A 13 3.96 -16.99 -22.92
N VAL A 14 2.68 -16.70 -23.18
CA VAL A 14 1.93 -15.66 -22.47
C VAL A 14 1.72 -16.03 -21.00
N LEU A 15 1.35 -17.28 -20.70
CA LEU A 15 1.19 -17.73 -19.31
C LEU A 15 2.53 -17.76 -18.55
N LEU A 16 3.63 -18.14 -19.22
CA LEU A 16 4.98 -18.11 -18.66
C LEU A 16 5.44 -16.68 -18.38
N SER A 17 5.14 -15.70 -19.23
CA SER A 17 5.51 -14.31 -18.94
C SER A 17 4.75 -13.74 -17.74
N TYR A 18 3.51 -14.19 -17.48
CA TYR A 18 2.79 -13.87 -16.24
C TYR A 18 3.40 -14.51 -15.00
N THR A 19 3.89 -15.76 -15.06
CA THR A 19 4.50 -16.43 -13.89
C THR A 19 5.87 -15.85 -13.54
N PHE A 20 6.69 -15.48 -14.54
CA PHE A 20 7.98 -14.81 -14.29
C PHE A 20 7.81 -13.39 -13.71
N ALA A 21 6.77 -12.66 -14.10
CA ALA A 21 6.46 -11.34 -13.54
C ALA A 21 6.01 -11.41 -12.06
N GLN A 22 5.30 -12.48 -11.68
CA GLN A 22 4.88 -12.70 -10.29
C GLN A 22 6.01 -13.23 -9.39
N GLY A 23 6.89 -14.10 -9.92
CA GLY A 23 7.94 -14.75 -9.12
C GLY A 23 9.01 -13.80 -8.57
N GLN A 24 9.37 -12.73 -9.30
CA GLN A 24 10.40 -11.78 -8.83
C GLN A 24 9.88 -10.87 -7.70
N SER A 25 8.58 -10.56 -7.71
CA SER A 25 7.92 -9.69 -6.74
C SER A 25 7.83 -10.30 -5.33
N LEU A 26 7.99 -11.63 -5.23
CA LEU A 26 8.00 -12.41 -3.98
C LEU A 26 9.39 -12.88 -3.55
N SER A 27 10.45 -12.47 -4.27
CA SER A 27 11.81 -12.87 -3.94
C SER A 27 12.41 -11.99 -2.84
N SER A 28 13.37 -12.52 -2.07
CA SER A 28 14.14 -11.71 -1.11
C SER A 28 15.46 -11.24 -1.72
N GLY A 29 15.91 -10.05 -1.32
CA GLY A 29 17.20 -9.51 -1.74
C GLY A 29 17.27 -8.00 -1.59
N PHE A 30 18.32 -7.40 -2.13
CA PHE A 30 18.47 -5.94 -2.13
C PHE A 30 17.57 -5.31 -3.19
N VAL A 31 16.77 -4.33 -2.77
CA VAL A 31 16.16 -3.34 -3.66
C VAL A 31 17.11 -2.15 -3.78
N SER A 32 17.31 -1.63 -4.98
CA SER A 32 18.28 -0.55 -5.20
C SER A 32 17.73 0.52 -6.14
N LEU A 33 17.94 1.78 -5.77
CA LEU A 33 17.68 2.96 -6.58
C LEU A 33 18.98 3.71 -6.83
N VAL A 34 19.30 3.93 -8.09
CA VAL A 34 20.46 4.72 -8.52
C VAL A 34 19.96 6.03 -9.13
N ILE A 35 20.45 7.15 -8.64
CA ILE A 35 20.23 8.46 -9.23
C ILE A 35 21.49 8.86 -9.99
N LYS A 36 21.35 9.11 -11.29
CA LYS A 36 22.43 9.57 -12.17
C LYS A 36 22.14 10.98 -12.65
N LEU A 37 23.09 11.88 -12.48
CA LEU A 37 23.01 13.24 -13.01
C LEU A 37 23.69 13.30 -14.38
N LYS A 38 23.03 14.01 -15.30
CA LYS A 38 23.60 14.37 -16.60
C LYS A 38 23.51 15.88 -16.76
N GLY A 39 24.63 16.52 -17.10
CA GLY A 39 24.71 17.96 -17.24
C GLY A 39 25.98 18.50 -16.59
N ASN A 40 26.18 19.82 -16.70
CA ASN A 40 27.38 20.50 -16.22
C ASN A 40 27.15 21.17 -14.85
N THR A 41 26.31 20.57 -14.01
CA THR A 41 25.82 21.16 -12.77
C THR A 41 26.32 20.40 -11.55
N ASN A 42 26.64 21.15 -10.49
CA ASN A 42 27.17 20.61 -9.25
C ASN A 42 26.03 20.05 -8.38
N VAL A 43 26.28 18.92 -7.73
CA VAL A 43 25.31 18.16 -6.91
C VAL A 43 24.60 19.01 -5.85
N LYS A 44 25.31 20.03 -5.35
CA LYS A 44 24.85 20.93 -4.29
C LYS A 44 23.55 21.68 -4.64
N GLU A 45 23.15 21.70 -5.91
CA GLU A 45 21.90 22.31 -6.37
C GLU A 45 20.69 21.35 -6.35
N LEU A 46 20.89 20.05 -6.08
CA LEU A 46 19.78 19.11 -5.95
C LEU A 46 19.21 19.13 -4.54
N ASP A 47 17.98 19.64 -4.44
CA ASP A 47 17.17 19.50 -3.24
C ASP A 47 16.56 18.09 -3.21
N LEU A 48 17.33 17.15 -2.65
CA LEU A 48 16.88 15.80 -2.39
C LEU A 48 16.45 15.68 -0.93
N SER A 49 15.14 15.56 -0.70
CA SER A 49 14.65 15.22 0.63
C SER A 49 15.08 13.81 1.00
N ILE A 50 15.20 13.51 2.30
CA ILE A 50 15.47 12.15 2.78
C ILE A 50 14.44 11.20 2.16
N PRO A 51 14.87 10.22 1.34
CA PRO A 51 13.95 9.24 0.77
C PRO A 51 13.48 8.29 1.87
N PHE A 52 12.29 7.75 1.68
CA PHE A 52 11.75 6.71 2.53
C PHE A 52 11.49 5.45 1.71
N MET A 53 11.64 4.32 2.37
CA MET A 53 11.30 3.01 1.84
C MET A 53 10.26 2.37 2.73
N SER A 54 9.35 1.65 2.11
CA SER A 54 8.29 0.93 2.79
C SER A 54 7.96 -0.39 2.11
N ASN A 55 7.70 -1.43 2.88
CA ASN A 55 7.24 -2.73 2.40
C ASN A 55 6.34 -3.42 3.44
N PRO A 56 5.65 -4.52 3.10
CA PRO A 56 4.75 -5.21 4.01
C PRO A 56 5.36 -5.67 5.35
N PHE A 57 6.69 -5.85 5.40
CA PHE A 57 7.41 -6.39 6.57
C PHE A 57 8.16 -5.32 7.35
N GLN A 58 8.40 -4.17 6.75
CA GLN A 58 9.13 -3.05 7.32
C GLN A 58 8.28 -1.81 7.06
N GLN A 59 7.71 -1.27 8.14
CA GLN A 59 7.07 0.05 8.12
C GLN A 59 8.00 1.10 7.50
N ASP A 60 7.45 2.27 7.20
CA ASP A 60 8.20 3.38 6.60
C ASP A 60 9.50 3.66 7.37
N LYS A 61 10.63 3.59 6.67
CA LYS A 61 11.94 3.92 7.21
C LYS A 61 12.76 4.78 6.26
N PRO A 62 13.64 5.65 6.78
CA PRO A 62 14.59 6.37 5.95
C PRO A 62 15.46 5.42 5.11
N LEU A 63 15.75 5.80 3.86
CA LEU A 63 16.61 5.03 2.96
C LEU A 63 17.83 5.88 2.52
N PRO A 64 18.88 6.00 3.33
CA PRO A 64 19.98 6.92 3.04
C PRO A 64 20.64 6.64 1.67
N PHE A 65 20.92 7.71 0.92
CA PHE A 65 21.72 7.63 -0.30
C PHE A 65 23.21 7.71 0.05
N THR A 66 23.99 6.81 -0.54
CA THR A 66 25.44 6.87 -0.55
C THR A 66 25.90 7.46 -1.88
N GLN A 67 26.79 8.46 -1.83
CA GLN A 67 27.42 8.99 -3.03
C GLN A 67 28.44 7.96 -3.55
N VAL A 68 28.28 7.54 -4.81
CA VAL A 68 29.21 6.62 -5.48
C VAL A 68 30.31 7.39 -6.20
N ASN A 69 29.94 8.53 -6.80
CA ASN A 69 30.85 9.51 -7.41
C ASN A 69 30.14 10.86 -7.55
N ASP A 70 30.78 11.83 -8.20
CA ASP A 70 30.27 13.20 -8.35
C ASP A 70 28.94 13.32 -9.12
N SER A 71 28.51 12.28 -9.85
CA SER A 71 27.27 12.30 -10.64
C SER A 71 26.34 11.13 -10.34
N THR A 72 26.63 10.32 -9.31
CA THR A 72 25.86 9.10 -9.02
C THR A 72 25.65 8.90 -7.52
N TRP A 73 24.40 8.69 -7.13
CA TRP A 73 23.99 8.25 -5.80
C TRP A 73 23.31 6.90 -5.88
N MET A 74 23.49 6.10 -4.84
CA MET A 74 22.84 4.81 -4.71
C MET A 74 22.22 4.68 -3.33
N ALA A 75 20.96 4.25 -3.32
CA ALA A 75 20.25 3.82 -2.14
C ALA A 75 19.95 2.34 -2.29
N SER A 76 20.20 1.55 -1.25
CA SER A 76 19.95 0.11 -1.26
C SER A 76 19.60 -0.40 0.12
N ALA A 77 18.65 -1.32 0.19
CA ALA A 77 18.27 -2.00 1.41
C ALA A 77 17.77 -3.41 1.11
N TYR A 78 17.97 -4.31 2.08
CA TYR A 78 17.41 -5.66 1.99
C TYR A 78 15.89 -5.60 2.22
N SER A 79 15.13 -6.27 1.34
CA SER A 79 13.68 -6.39 1.39
C SER A 79 13.25 -7.82 1.09
N PHE A 80 12.11 -8.22 1.68
CA PHE A 80 11.34 -9.36 1.22
C PHE A 80 10.28 -8.85 0.24
N GLY A 81 10.39 -9.23 -1.02
CA GLY A 81 9.53 -8.74 -2.08
C GLY A 81 9.73 -7.26 -2.41
N SER A 82 8.80 -6.73 -3.19
CA SER A 82 8.82 -5.34 -3.65
C SER A 82 8.77 -4.32 -2.51
N SER A 83 9.44 -3.17 -2.70
CA SER A 83 9.38 -2.03 -1.80
C SER A 83 8.94 -0.77 -2.53
N SER A 84 8.00 -0.04 -1.93
CA SER A 84 7.71 1.32 -2.33
C SER A 84 8.84 2.23 -1.83
N VAL A 85 9.41 3.04 -2.71
CA VAL A 85 10.38 4.09 -2.35
C VAL A 85 9.81 5.42 -2.81
N TYR A 86 9.86 6.43 -1.95
CA TYR A 86 9.35 7.75 -2.28
C TYR A 86 10.26 8.85 -1.73
N LEU A 87 10.36 9.95 -2.46
CA LEU A 87 11.24 11.08 -2.16
C LEU A 87 10.74 12.35 -2.85
N ARG A 88 11.24 13.51 -2.41
CA ARG A 88 11.13 14.77 -3.17
C ARG A 88 12.46 15.10 -3.82
N LEU A 89 12.38 15.49 -5.08
CA LEU A 89 13.50 16.01 -5.85
C LEU A 89 13.11 17.36 -6.43
N ASN A 90 13.78 18.44 -6.02
CA ASN A 90 13.45 19.82 -6.43
C ASN A 90 11.96 20.13 -6.22
N GLY A 91 11.44 19.75 -5.05
CA GLY A 91 10.02 19.89 -4.70
C GLY A 91 9.06 18.89 -5.33
N GLN A 92 9.45 18.14 -6.38
CA GLN A 92 8.59 17.16 -7.04
C GLN A 92 8.55 15.84 -6.27
N TYR A 93 7.36 15.36 -5.92
CA TYR A 93 7.17 14.03 -5.33
C TYR A 93 7.40 12.94 -6.38
N LEU A 94 8.29 12.00 -6.07
CA LEU A 94 8.62 10.85 -6.90
C LEU A 94 8.32 9.57 -6.13
N ALA A 95 7.59 8.65 -6.76
CA ALA A 95 7.28 7.33 -6.23
C ALA A 95 7.86 6.25 -7.13
N PHE A 96 8.45 5.24 -6.52
CA PHE A 96 9.07 4.11 -7.16
C PHE A 96 8.56 2.83 -6.52
N LEU A 97 8.43 1.78 -7.32
CA LEU A 97 8.19 0.44 -6.82
C LEU A 97 9.34 -0.44 -7.27
N LEU A 98 10.23 -0.75 -6.33
CA LEU A 98 11.47 -1.47 -6.58
C LEU A 98 11.29 -2.95 -6.26
N VAL A 99 11.99 -3.81 -7.00
CA VAL A 99 11.92 -5.26 -6.86
C VAL A 99 13.31 -5.80 -6.49
N PRO A 100 13.42 -6.79 -5.60
CA PRO A 100 14.71 -7.37 -5.23
C PRO A 100 15.49 -7.89 -6.44
N LYS A 101 16.82 -7.75 -6.38
CA LYS A 101 17.77 -8.16 -7.45
C LYS A 101 17.62 -7.37 -8.76
N GLN A 102 16.80 -6.31 -8.76
CA GLN A 102 16.75 -5.33 -9.83
C GLN A 102 17.22 -3.97 -9.35
N VAL A 103 17.67 -3.14 -10.29
CA VAL A 103 18.11 -1.77 -10.04
C VAL A 103 17.20 -0.82 -10.78
N GLY A 104 16.52 0.05 -10.05
CA GLY A 104 15.86 1.22 -10.62
C GLY A 104 16.90 2.32 -10.86
N THR A 105 16.90 2.93 -12.04
CA THR A 105 17.79 4.05 -12.37
C THR A 105 16.95 5.28 -12.70
N LEU A 106 17.08 6.34 -11.91
CA LEU A 106 16.58 7.66 -12.23
C LEU A 106 17.72 8.48 -12.85
N THR A 107 17.57 8.86 -14.11
CA THR A 107 18.46 9.85 -14.74
C THR A 107 17.82 11.23 -14.63
N VAL A 108 18.54 12.16 -14.02
CA VAL A 108 18.16 13.58 -13.93
C VAL A 108 19.04 14.33 -14.91
N ALA A 109 18.45 14.75 -16.03
CA ALA A 109 19.13 15.59 -16.99
C ALA A 109 18.77 17.05 -16.72
N MET A 110 19.76 17.80 -16.23
CA MET A 110 19.64 19.21 -15.89
C MET A 110 20.11 20.04 -17.09
N SER A 111 19.31 21.02 -17.49
CA SER A 111 19.70 22.02 -18.48
C SER A 111 20.13 23.34 -17.81
N ASN A 112 20.95 24.12 -18.52
CA ASN A 112 21.52 25.38 -18.00
C ASN A 112 20.46 26.46 -17.70
N ASP A 113 19.22 26.27 -18.14
CA ASP A 113 18.06 27.13 -17.90
C ASP A 113 17.31 26.80 -16.59
N GLY A 114 17.83 25.85 -15.79
CA GLY A 114 17.22 25.40 -14.54
C GLY A 114 16.09 24.38 -14.72
N ASN A 115 15.79 23.97 -15.96
CA ASN A 115 14.85 22.88 -16.21
C ASN A 115 15.51 21.52 -15.93
N SER A 116 14.77 20.63 -15.29
CA SER A 116 15.20 19.25 -15.04
C SER A 116 14.25 18.28 -15.72
N SER A 117 14.80 17.38 -16.53
CA SER A 117 14.05 16.25 -17.08
C SER A 117 14.39 14.97 -16.31
N LEU A 118 13.36 14.20 -15.99
CA LEU A 118 13.47 12.97 -15.21
C LEU A 118 13.19 11.78 -16.13
N HIS A 119 14.12 10.83 -16.17
CA HIS A 119 13.95 9.59 -16.91
C HIS A 119 14.21 8.39 -16.01
N TYR A 120 13.15 7.67 -15.68
CA TYR A 120 13.24 6.45 -14.89
C TYR A 120 13.26 5.20 -15.78
N GLN A 121 14.26 4.35 -15.55
CA GLN A 121 14.38 3.02 -16.10
C GLN A 121 14.39 2.01 -14.96
N GLY A 122 13.33 1.22 -14.85
CA GLY A 122 13.21 0.22 -13.79
C GLY A 122 11.84 -0.45 -13.78
N PRO A 123 11.61 -1.37 -12.82
CA PRO A 123 10.33 -2.05 -12.66
C PRO A 123 9.21 -1.05 -12.36
N PHE A 124 7.99 -1.41 -12.77
CA PHE A 124 6.76 -0.65 -12.53
C PHE A 124 6.87 0.84 -12.88
N LYS A 125 7.48 1.15 -14.04
CA LYS A 125 7.63 2.53 -14.53
C LYS A 125 6.34 3.35 -14.48
N GLN A 126 5.18 2.72 -14.68
CA GLN A 126 3.88 3.37 -14.57
C GLN A 126 3.60 4.01 -13.20
N VAL A 127 4.15 3.49 -12.08
CA VAL A 127 4.05 4.13 -10.75
C VAL A 127 4.82 5.44 -10.76
N PHE A 128 6.07 5.41 -11.25
CA PHE A 128 6.91 6.60 -11.39
C PHE A 128 6.27 7.64 -12.32
N ASP A 129 5.79 7.22 -13.49
CA ASP A 129 5.15 8.10 -14.48
C ASP A 129 3.88 8.77 -13.91
N ASN A 130 3.30 8.22 -12.84
CA ASN A 130 2.12 8.76 -12.18
C ASN A 130 2.41 9.26 -10.75
N SER A 131 3.68 9.57 -10.41
CA SER A 131 4.06 10.07 -9.07
C SER A 131 3.25 11.29 -8.65
N ALA A 132 3.04 12.26 -9.55
CA ALA A 132 2.23 13.45 -9.26
C ALA A 132 0.75 13.12 -8.98
N LYS A 133 0.19 12.06 -9.60
CA LYS A 133 -1.17 11.61 -9.29
C LYS A 133 -1.21 10.95 -7.91
N GLN A 134 -0.19 10.17 -7.56
CA GLN A 134 -0.07 9.58 -6.24
C GLN A 134 0.06 10.65 -5.15
N GLU A 135 0.83 11.73 -5.37
CA GLU A 135 0.87 12.85 -4.43
C GLU A 135 -0.51 13.48 -4.23
N LYS A 136 -1.23 13.76 -5.34
CA LYS A 136 -2.61 14.29 -5.26
C LYS A 136 -3.56 13.34 -4.53
N LEU A 137 -3.44 12.03 -4.77
CA LEU A 137 -4.20 11.00 -4.07
C LEU A 137 -3.93 11.08 -2.56
N LEU A 138 -2.66 11.06 -2.14
CA LEU A 138 -2.27 11.14 -0.73
C LEU A 138 -2.78 12.43 -0.07
N MET A 139 -2.64 13.58 -0.73
CA MET A 139 -3.19 14.84 -0.21
C MET A 139 -4.72 14.83 -0.15
N GLY A 140 -5.36 14.16 -1.11
CA GLY A 140 -6.81 13.94 -1.13
C GLY A 140 -7.29 13.09 0.05
N LEU A 141 -6.50 12.11 0.52
CA LEU A 141 -6.83 11.30 1.69
C LEU A 141 -6.93 12.12 2.98
N PHE A 142 -6.04 13.10 3.16
CA PHE A 142 -6.08 14.02 4.30
C PHE A 142 -7.16 15.08 4.17
N SER A 143 -7.50 15.48 2.94
CA SER A 143 -8.49 16.52 2.66
C SER A 143 -9.93 15.99 2.60
N TYR A 144 -10.11 14.67 2.50
CA TYR A 144 -11.44 14.08 2.39
C TYR A 144 -12.22 14.40 3.67
N PRO A 145 -13.33 15.15 3.57
CA PRO A 145 -14.02 15.63 4.74
C PRO A 145 -14.49 14.46 5.60
N ALA A 146 -14.20 14.50 6.90
CA ALA A 146 -14.99 13.76 7.89
C ALA A 146 -16.46 14.09 7.65
N ASP A 147 -17.36 13.10 7.73
CA ASP A 147 -18.74 13.21 7.25
C ASP A 147 -19.36 14.56 7.60
N LYS A 148 -19.50 15.41 6.59
CA LYS A 148 -20.19 16.70 6.74
C LYS A 148 -21.70 16.52 6.83
N LYS A 149 -22.19 15.32 6.51
CA LYS A 149 -23.58 14.95 6.72
C LYS A 149 -23.66 14.35 8.12
N ASN A 150 -24.48 14.95 8.98
CA ASN A 150 -24.98 14.30 10.18
C ASN A 150 -25.85 13.09 9.75
N GLU A 151 -25.21 12.06 9.21
CA GLU A 151 -25.86 10.82 8.83
C GLU A 151 -26.33 10.15 10.11
N LYS A 152 -27.64 10.22 10.34
CA LYS A 152 -28.32 9.57 11.46
C LYS A 152 -28.47 8.08 11.17
N ILE A 153 -27.36 7.37 11.05
CA ILE A 153 -27.34 5.93 10.80
C ILE A 153 -27.11 5.22 12.14
N PRO A 154 -28.14 4.59 12.74
CA PRO A 154 -27.93 3.78 13.94
C PRO A 154 -27.22 2.48 13.58
N PHE A 155 -26.06 2.24 14.18
CA PHE A 155 -25.35 0.96 14.10
C PHE A 155 -25.88 0.02 15.18
N LYS A 156 -26.62 -1.02 14.77
CA LYS A 156 -27.17 -2.02 15.71
C LYS A 156 -26.13 -3.07 16.08
N SER A 157 -25.11 -3.24 15.24
CA SER A 157 -24.01 -4.18 15.44
C SER A 157 -22.66 -3.57 15.06
N ALA A 158 -21.57 -4.20 15.51
CA ALA A 158 -20.23 -3.87 15.04
C ALA A 158 -20.06 -4.13 13.53
N ASN A 159 -20.80 -5.10 12.99
CA ASN A 159 -20.79 -5.45 11.57
C ASN A 159 -21.45 -4.35 10.71
N ASP A 160 -22.52 -3.72 11.20
CA ASP A 160 -23.17 -2.60 10.52
C ASP A 160 -22.18 -1.43 10.36
N PHE A 161 -21.40 -1.16 11.41
CA PHE A 161 -20.40 -0.11 11.42
C PHE A 161 -19.26 -0.39 10.42
N ILE A 162 -18.70 -1.60 10.43
CA ILE A 162 -17.59 -1.93 9.51
C ILE A 162 -18.05 -1.91 8.06
N ILE A 163 -19.23 -2.44 7.74
CA ILE A 163 -19.80 -2.38 6.38
C ILE A 163 -19.95 -0.93 5.93
N TYR A 164 -20.46 -0.06 6.81
CA TYR A 164 -20.57 1.37 6.53
C TYR A 164 -19.22 2.03 6.27
N GLN A 165 -18.19 1.74 7.09
CA GLN A 165 -16.85 2.28 6.88
C GLN A 165 -16.21 1.77 5.58
N LEU A 166 -16.36 0.48 5.26
CA LEU A 166 -15.88 -0.08 4.01
C LEU A 166 -16.60 0.52 2.79
N GLY A 167 -17.90 0.80 2.89
CA GLY A 167 -18.65 1.53 1.87
C GLY A 167 -18.07 2.93 1.61
N LYS A 168 -17.63 3.64 2.66
CA LYS A 168 -16.93 4.93 2.50
C LYS A 168 -15.56 4.78 1.86
N VAL A 169 -14.83 3.72 2.19
CA VAL A 169 -13.54 3.43 1.54
C VAL A 169 -13.76 3.18 0.05
N GLU A 170 -14.82 2.46 -0.32
CA GLU A 170 -15.19 2.23 -1.71
C GLU A 170 -15.61 3.53 -2.42
N GLU A 171 -16.42 4.37 -1.78
CA GLU A 171 -16.81 5.69 -2.33
C GLU A 171 -15.58 6.59 -2.53
N MET A 172 -14.68 6.63 -1.55
CA MET A 172 -13.43 7.39 -1.61
C MET A 172 -12.54 6.88 -2.76
N THR A 173 -12.37 5.56 -2.86
CA THR A 173 -11.63 4.90 -3.93
C THR A 173 -12.17 5.30 -5.29
N LYS A 174 -13.50 5.24 -5.50
CA LYS A 174 -14.17 5.64 -6.75
C LYS A 174 -13.97 7.12 -7.08
N LYS A 175 -13.98 8.01 -6.08
CA LYS A 175 -13.80 9.46 -6.29
C LYS A 175 -12.36 9.84 -6.60
N LEU A 176 -11.40 9.22 -5.92
CA LEU A 176 -9.99 9.57 -6.04
C LEU A 176 -9.30 8.86 -7.21
N ILE A 177 -9.85 7.73 -7.68
CA ILE A 177 -9.27 6.92 -8.75
C ILE A 177 -10.24 6.91 -9.95
N PRO A 178 -9.97 7.71 -11.01
CA PRO A 178 -10.86 7.79 -12.17
C PRO A 178 -10.86 6.50 -13.00
N ASP A 179 -11.94 6.27 -13.73
CA ASP A 179 -12.12 5.07 -14.56
C ASP A 179 -11.12 4.93 -15.72
N SER A 180 -10.43 6.01 -16.10
CA SER A 180 -9.36 5.98 -17.10
C SER A 180 -8.02 5.45 -16.55
N THR A 181 -7.94 5.11 -15.26
CA THR A 181 -6.73 4.56 -14.63
C THR A 181 -6.54 3.10 -15.07
N SER A 182 -5.29 2.73 -15.41
CA SER A 182 -4.95 1.35 -15.78
C SER A 182 -5.33 0.37 -14.66
N GLY A 183 -5.65 -0.89 -15.02
CA GLY A 183 -6.09 -1.88 -14.04
C GLY A 183 -5.10 -2.08 -12.89
N PHE A 184 -3.80 -2.12 -13.20
CA PHE A 184 -2.74 -2.18 -12.19
C PHE A 184 -2.73 -0.95 -11.28
N LEU A 185 -2.73 0.27 -11.85
CA LEU A 185 -2.65 1.50 -11.04
C LEU A 185 -3.91 1.68 -10.20
N ARG A 186 -5.07 1.25 -10.71
CA ARG A 186 -6.33 1.26 -9.97
C ARG A 186 -6.22 0.36 -8.73
N GLU A 187 -5.74 -0.87 -8.89
CA GLU A 187 -5.57 -1.78 -7.76
C GLU A 187 -4.54 -1.24 -6.76
N TYR A 188 -3.37 -0.81 -7.26
CA TYR A 188 -2.31 -0.24 -6.44
C TYR A 188 -2.80 0.96 -5.60
N TYR A 189 -3.49 1.92 -6.21
CA TYR A 189 -4.04 3.07 -5.51
C TYR A 189 -5.20 2.71 -4.59
N THR A 190 -6.03 1.72 -4.94
CA THR A 190 -7.07 1.20 -4.05
C THR A 190 -6.44 0.69 -2.76
N LYS A 191 -5.35 -0.08 -2.85
CA LYS A 191 -4.63 -0.56 -1.66
C LYS A 191 -4.06 0.57 -0.81
N ILE A 192 -3.60 1.66 -1.41
CA ILE A 192 -3.15 2.85 -0.65
C ILE A 192 -4.32 3.47 0.14
N VAL A 193 -5.49 3.63 -0.49
CA VAL A 193 -6.69 4.17 0.17
C VAL A 193 -7.14 3.26 1.30
N GLU A 194 -7.22 1.94 1.04
CA GLU A 194 -7.60 0.93 2.02
C GLU A 194 -6.67 0.94 3.23
N GLY A 195 -5.35 0.86 3.01
CA GLY A 195 -4.42 0.82 4.14
C GLY A 195 -4.21 2.15 4.86
N PHE A 196 -4.72 3.27 4.32
CA PHE A 196 -4.87 4.50 5.09
C PHE A 196 -6.13 4.49 5.98
N ARG A 197 -7.25 4.02 5.45
CA ARG A 197 -8.57 4.13 6.11
C ARG A 197 -8.87 2.98 7.07
N ILE A 198 -8.56 1.75 6.68
CA ILE A 198 -8.90 0.54 7.45
C ILE A 198 -8.25 0.51 8.82
N PRO A 199 -6.93 0.75 8.96
CA PRO A 199 -6.29 0.76 10.27
C PRO A 199 -6.90 1.79 11.23
N SER A 200 -7.30 2.96 10.71
CA SER A 200 -7.87 4.04 11.52
C SER A 200 -9.13 3.61 12.27
N PHE A 201 -10.06 2.90 11.63
CA PHE A 201 -11.30 2.47 12.29
C PHE A 201 -11.17 1.13 13.04
N LEU A 202 -10.11 0.35 12.76
CA LEU A 202 -9.76 -0.83 13.57
C LEU A 202 -9.22 -0.41 14.94
N LEU A 203 -8.28 0.54 14.96
CA LEU A 203 -7.62 1.02 16.17
C LEU A 203 -8.49 2.00 16.96
N ASN A 204 -9.24 2.87 16.29
CA ASN A 204 -10.10 3.87 16.93
C ASN A 204 -11.56 3.45 16.97
N TYR A 205 -11.84 2.18 17.24
CA TYR A 205 -13.22 1.66 17.27
C TYR A 205 -14.13 2.44 18.23
N ALA A 206 -13.56 3.01 19.31
CA ALA A 206 -14.27 3.87 20.25
C ALA A 206 -14.83 5.16 19.62
N ASP A 207 -14.36 5.60 18.45
CA ASP A 207 -14.85 6.78 17.74
C ASP A 207 -16.32 6.66 17.31
N ILE A 208 -16.88 5.44 17.29
CA ILE A 208 -18.32 5.23 17.08
C ILE A 208 -19.15 5.92 18.17
N TYR A 209 -18.64 6.05 19.39
CA TYR A 209 -19.28 6.81 20.46
C TYR A 209 -19.46 8.27 20.05
N GLU A 210 -18.40 8.90 19.56
CA GLU A 210 -18.41 10.31 19.12
C GLU A 210 -19.27 10.52 17.87
N HIS A 211 -19.26 9.56 16.93
CA HIS A 211 -20.18 9.57 15.80
C HIS A 211 -21.64 9.51 16.29
N ASN A 212 -21.99 8.52 17.11
CA ASN A 212 -23.36 8.32 17.60
C ASN A 212 -23.85 9.53 18.39
N LYS A 213 -23.01 10.11 19.24
CA LYS A 213 -23.32 11.34 19.98
C LYS A 213 -23.58 12.54 19.04
N LYS A 214 -22.72 12.77 18.04
CA LYS A 214 -22.90 13.86 17.06
C LYS A 214 -24.15 13.66 16.19
N ALA A 215 -24.50 12.41 15.90
CA ALA A 215 -25.71 12.06 15.16
C ALA A 215 -27.00 12.17 16.01
N GLY A 216 -26.89 12.43 17.32
CA GLY A 216 -28.03 12.46 18.25
C GLY A 216 -28.65 11.07 18.48
N LEU A 217 -27.81 10.03 18.45
CA LEU A 217 -28.19 8.62 18.67
C LEU A 217 -27.87 8.16 20.10
N ASP A 218 -27.42 9.06 20.97
CA ASP A 218 -27.12 8.84 22.37
C ASP A 218 -28.35 8.53 23.23
N SER A 219 -29.54 8.88 22.73
CA SER A 219 -30.83 8.52 23.34
C SER A 219 -31.40 7.17 22.87
N THR A 220 -30.67 6.39 22.07
CA THR A 220 -31.16 5.08 21.56
C THR A 220 -31.04 3.98 22.61
N GLN A 221 -31.87 2.92 22.51
CA GLN A 221 -31.82 1.75 23.42
C GLN A 221 -30.63 0.81 23.19
N PHE A 222 -29.81 1.08 22.16
CA PHE A 222 -28.68 0.24 21.80
C PHE A 222 -27.42 0.71 22.54
N PRO A 223 -26.42 -0.18 22.75
CA PRO A 223 -25.14 0.26 23.27
C PRO A 223 -24.54 1.32 22.34
N LEU A 224 -24.16 2.48 22.89
CA LEU A 224 -23.49 3.58 22.17
C LEU A 224 -22.24 3.13 21.41
N VAL A 225 -21.62 2.02 21.85
CA VAL A 225 -20.54 1.31 21.19
C VAL A 225 -20.92 -0.18 21.18
N PRO A 226 -21.36 -0.76 20.04
CA PRO A 226 -21.61 -2.19 19.91
C PRO A 226 -20.36 -3.00 20.30
N LYS A 227 -20.55 -4.18 20.89
CA LYS A 227 -19.40 -5.07 21.16
C LYS A 227 -18.96 -5.74 19.85
N ARG A 228 -17.64 -5.80 19.65
CA ARG A 228 -17.03 -6.56 18.55
C ARG A 228 -16.94 -8.04 18.92
N ASP A 229 -17.08 -8.89 17.92
CA ASP A 229 -16.73 -10.31 17.99
C ASP A 229 -15.91 -10.69 16.74
N ILE A 230 -15.48 -11.95 16.64
CA ILE A 230 -14.62 -12.43 15.55
C ILE A 230 -15.23 -12.16 14.16
N SER A 231 -16.56 -12.10 14.02
CA SER A 231 -17.21 -11.81 12.74
C SER A 231 -16.89 -10.43 12.19
N PHE A 232 -16.43 -9.50 13.04
CA PHE A 232 -15.99 -8.15 12.67
C PHE A 232 -14.87 -8.15 11.62
N TYR A 233 -14.03 -9.18 11.58
CA TYR A 233 -12.94 -9.29 10.62
C TYR A 233 -13.34 -9.87 9.27
N LYS A 234 -14.54 -10.46 9.12
CA LYS A 234 -14.93 -11.18 7.89
C LYS A 234 -14.90 -10.29 6.65
N GLU A 235 -15.34 -9.05 6.79
CA GLU A 235 -15.37 -8.07 5.69
C GLU A 235 -13.98 -7.46 5.41
N ILE A 236 -13.07 -7.50 6.38
CA ILE A 236 -11.71 -6.96 6.27
C ILE A 236 -10.76 -8.02 5.70
N LEU A 237 -10.81 -9.24 6.22
CA LEU A 237 -10.04 -10.39 5.78
C LEU A 237 -10.72 -11.06 4.57
N SER A 238 -10.81 -10.31 3.48
CA SER A 238 -11.41 -10.81 2.24
C SER A 238 -10.38 -11.47 1.32
N PRO A 239 -10.80 -12.34 0.38
CA PRO A 239 -9.92 -12.90 -0.65
C PRO A 239 -9.17 -11.87 -1.49
N ARG A 240 -9.60 -10.59 -1.47
CA ARG A 240 -8.95 -9.46 -2.16
C ARG A 240 -7.57 -9.08 -1.58
N TYR A 241 -7.12 -9.77 -0.54
CA TYR A 241 -5.77 -9.67 0.03
C TYR A 241 -4.94 -10.94 -0.16
N GLN A 242 -5.46 -11.93 -0.91
CA GLN A 242 -4.72 -13.16 -1.24
C GLN A 242 -3.88 -13.01 -2.51
N ASP A 243 -3.98 -11.89 -3.21
CA ASP A 243 -3.17 -11.61 -4.39
C ASP A 243 -1.79 -11.03 -4.01
N THR A 244 -0.82 -11.20 -4.91
CA THR A 244 0.53 -10.66 -4.74
C THR A 244 0.62 -9.15 -4.98
N LEU A 245 -0.42 -8.52 -5.56
CA LEU A 245 -0.45 -7.08 -5.79
C LEU A 245 -0.59 -6.30 -4.47
N SER A 246 -1.29 -6.89 -3.50
CA SER A 246 -1.40 -6.38 -2.14
C SER A 246 -0.04 -6.11 -1.47
N LEU A 247 1.01 -6.85 -1.86
CA LEU A 247 2.36 -6.70 -1.34
C LEU A 247 3.13 -5.50 -1.93
N PHE A 248 2.64 -4.91 -3.02
CA PHE A 248 3.28 -3.73 -3.62
C PHE A 248 3.01 -2.45 -2.82
N SER A 249 1.93 -2.42 -2.05
CA SER A 249 1.58 -1.31 -1.17
C SER A 249 1.93 -1.66 0.26
N ALA A 250 2.77 -0.86 0.90
CA ALA A 250 3.04 -1.01 2.32
C ALA A 250 1.80 -0.74 3.22
N ALA A 251 0.75 -0.16 2.64
CA ALA A 251 -0.51 0.08 3.34
C ALA A 251 -1.15 -1.24 3.83
N TYR A 252 -0.86 -2.38 3.18
CA TYR A 252 -1.27 -3.69 3.68
C TYR A 252 -0.61 -4.04 5.02
N ALA A 253 0.66 -3.66 5.22
CA ALA A 253 1.36 -3.83 6.50
C ALA A 253 0.62 -3.15 7.64
N ALA A 254 0.05 -1.97 7.39
CA ALA A 254 -0.68 -1.21 8.38
C ALA A 254 -1.99 -1.90 8.77
N ILE A 255 -2.71 -2.48 7.80
CA ILE A 255 -3.92 -3.28 8.06
C ILE A 255 -3.54 -4.51 8.88
N GLN A 256 -2.52 -5.25 8.45
CA GLN A 256 -2.04 -6.43 9.16
C GLN A 256 -1.63 -6.07 10.59
N ALA A 257 -0.81 -5.04 10.77
CA ALA A 257 -0.38 -4.58 12.08
C ALA A 257 -1.55 -4.19 12.99
N ALA A 258 -2.54 -3.48 12.46
CA ALA A 258 -3.75 -3.10 13.21
C ALA A 258 -4.56 -4.33 13.65
N ILE A 259 -4.68 -5.35 12.80
CA ILE A 259 -5.33 -6.63 13.14
C ILE A 259 -4.53 -7.36 14.21
N LEU A 260 -3.20 -7.43 14.07
CA LEU A 260 -2.33 -8.14 15.00
C LEU A 260 -2.32 -7.51 16.41
N GLN A 261 -2.42 -6.19 16.49
CA GLN A 261 -2.48 -5.46 17.75
C GLN A 261 -3.88 -5.45 18.39
N ASP A 262 -4.88 -5.99 17.70
CA ASP A 262 -6.24 -5.97 18.19
C ASP A 262 -6.46 -6.99 19.31
N SER A 263 -6.77 -6.48 20.50
CA SER A 263 -6.98 -7.29 21.70
C SER A 263 -8.07 -8.36 21.53
N LEU A 264 -9.02 -8.18 20.61
CA LEU A 264 -10.07 -9.17 20.36
C LEU A 264 -9.52 -10.53 19.90
N LEU A 265 -8.43 -10.53 19.12
CA LEU A 265 -7.83 -11.76 18.61
C LEU A 265 -6.94 -12.47 19.64
N HIS A 266 -6.44 -11.74 20.65
CA HIS A 266 -5.53 -12.24 21.68
C HIS A 266 -4.34 -12.99 21.07
N LEU A 267 -3.76 -12.47 19.98
CA LEU A 267 -2.62 -13.09 19.32
C LEU A 267 -1.35 -12.89 20.15
N PRO A 268 -0.55 -13.95 20.35
CA PRO A 268 0.72 -13.83 21.05
C PRO A 268 1.77 -13.13 20.17
N ASP A 269 2.85 -12.63 20.78
CA ASP A 269 3.98 -12.14 20.01
C ASP A 269 4.63 -13.30 19.24
N ILE A 270 4.73 -13.16 17.91
CA ILE A 270 5.32 -14.16 17.04
C ILE A 270 6.79 -14.45 17.37
N THR A 271 7.50 -13.48 17.93
CA THR A 271 8.89 -13.64 18.38
C THR A 271 9.01 -14.49 19.65
N GLU A 272 7.94 -14.57 20.45
CA GLU A 272 7.90 -15.39 21.66
C GLU A 272 7.47 -16.84 21.38
N VAL A 273 6.42 -17.04 20.58
CA VAL A 273 5.87 -18.39 20.31
C VAL A 273 6.38 -19.05 19.02
N GLY A 274 7.03 -18.28 18.17
CA GLY A 274 7.49 -18.74 16.86
C GLY A 274 6.37 -18.84 15.80
N PRO A 275 6.75 -18.94 14.51
CA PRO A 275 5.82 -18.80 13.39
C PRO A 275 4.79 -19.92 13.25
N MET A 276 5.11 -21.16 13.68
CA MET A 276 4.18 -22.28 13.60
C MET A 276 3.04 -22.14 14.61
N ALA A 277 3.37 -21.95 15.89
CA ALA A 277 2.36 -21.78 16.95
C ALA A 277 1.51 -20.51 16.71
N PHE A 278 2.14 -19.42 16.24
CA PHE A 278 1.42 -18.22 15.84
C PHE A 278 0.39 -18.50 14.73
N ARG A 279 0.81 -19.23 13.68
CA ARG A 279 -0.08 -19.60 12.56
C ARG A 279 -1.25 -20.48 13.04
N GLU A 280 -0.99 -21.45 13.89
CA GLU A 280 -2.02 -22.33 14.45
C GLU A 280 -3.05 -21.53 15.25
N GLN A 281 -2.61 -20.58 16.08
CA GLN A 281 -3.55 -19.70 16.80
C GLN A 281 -4.38 -18.84 15.86
N LEU A 282 -3.76 -18.27 14.81
CA LEU A 282 -4.47 -17.47 13.83
C LEU A 282 -5.53 -18.30 13.07
N GLN A 283 -5.18 -19.54 12.69
CA GLN A 283 -6.11 -20.49 12.08
C GLN A 283 -7.23 -20.92 13.03
N HIS A 284 -6.93 -21.15 14.31
CA HIS A 284 -7.94 -21.50 15.31
C HIS A 284 -8.95 -20.36 15.54
N ARG A 285 -8.49 -19.10 15.50
CA ARG A 285 -9.34 -17.92 15.73
C ARG A 285 -10.15 -17.51 14.51
N LEU A 286 -9.57 -17.59 13.31
CA LEU A 286 -10.14 -17.01 12.08
C LEU A 286 -10.48 -18.05 11.00
N GLY A 287 -9.96 -19.27 11.10
CA GLY A 287 -10.20 -20.32 10.14
C GLY A 287 -11.66 -20.79 10.13
N PRO A 288 -12.10 -21.40 9.02
CA PRO A 288 -13.41 -22.07 9.00
C PRO A 288 -13.43 -23.10 10.13
N LYS A 289 -14.46 -23.04 10.98
CA LYS A 289 -14.75 -24.15 11.88
C LYS A 289 -15.16 -25.31 10.97
N ASN A 290 -14.35 -26.37 10.97
CA ASN A 290 -14.77 -27.62 10.37
C ASN A 290 -15.93 -28.15 11.23
N GLU A 291 -17.15 -27.85 10.79
CA GLU A 291 -18.36 -28.57 11.18
C GLU A 291 -18.60 -29.71 10.19
#